data_AF-A0A1S9B4X8-F1
#
_entry.id   AF-A0A1S9B4X8-F1
#
_cell.length_a   1.000
_cell.length_b   1.000
_cell.length_c   1.000
_cell.angle_alpha   90.00
_cell.angle_beta   90.00
_cell.angle_gamma   90.00
#
_symmetry.space_group_name_H-M   'P 1'
#
loop_
_entity.id
_entity.type
_entity.pdbx_description
1 polymer ?
#
loop_
_entity_poly.entity_id
_entity_poly.type
_entity_poly.pdbx_seq_one_letter_code
_entity_poly.pdbx_strand_id
1 'polypeptide(L)'
;MEFDILLRRLKIVQDTTLHLPIEKELFVARLAAVTEQGYSSPLFSAVHALRSSGKEFTGDVGPDYFTIRRKASFSNPGLSAVTIRGTLLPADTGCAVELELDGFHLLYRMAYSLLALLYLFMLIYAVTSQPMLLAALLLHIAIIGVMPYISMRRSVSKMKHNIERELFFLTKTTA
;
A
#
# COMPACT_ATOMS: atom_id res chain seq x y z
N MET A 1 13.00 -6.32 12.07
CA MET A 1 13.25 -7.52 11.25
C MET A 1 12.14 -8.56 11.40
N GLU A 2 11.78 -8.98 12.63
CA GLU A 2 10.71 -9.98 12.83
C GLU A 2 9.31 -9.55 12.37
N PHE A 3 8.97 -8.27 12.56
CA PHE A 3 7.66 -7.75 12.16
C PHE A 3 7.45 -7.77 10.65
N ASP A 4 8.49 -7.48 9.88
CA ASP A 4 8.42 -7.48 8.41
C ASP A 4 8.20 -8.90 7.86
N ILE A 5 8.89 -9.89 8.44
CA ILE A 5 8.68 -11.31 8.13
C ILE A 5 7.23 -11.72 8.39
N LEU A 6 6.63 -11.23 9.48
CA LEU A 6 5.23 -11.50 9.81
C LEU A 6 4.28 -10.87 8.78
N LEU A 7 4.48 -9.61 8.39
CA LEU A 7 3.65 -8.94 7.38
C LEU A 7 3.71 -9.63 6.01
N ARG A 8 4.90 -10.11 5.61
CA ARG A 8 5.10 -10.90 4.39
C ARG A 8 4.40 -12.25 4.46
N ARG A 9 4.49 -12.96 5.59
CA ARG A 9 3.72 -14.20 5.83
C ARG A 9 2.21 -13.98 5.76
N LEU A 10 1.73 -12.86 6.29
CA LEU A 10 0.33 -12.44 6.23
C LEU A 10 -0.10 -11.92 4.85
N LYS A 11 0.84 -11.80 3.89
CA LYS A 11 0.61 -11.30 2.53
C LYS A 11 0.07 -9.86 2.48
N ILE A 12 0.39 -9.07 3.52
CA ILE A 12 0.10 -7.63 3.60
C ILE A 12 1.26 -6.82 3.00
N VAL A 13 2.47 -7.39 3.04
CA VAL A 13 3.60 -6.95 2.24
C VAL A 13 3.91 -8.05 1.23
N GLN A 14 4.11 -7.69 -0.03
CA GLN A 14 4.44 -8.64 -1.10
C GLN A 14 5.53 -8.07 -2.00
N ASP A 15 6.49 -8.93 -2.34
CA ASP A 15 7.51 -8.64 -3.33
C ASP A 15 7.11 -9.21 -4.69
N THR A 16 7.48 -8.51 -5.75
CA THR A 16 7.40 -9.04 -7.11
C THR A 16 8.51 -8.43 -7.94
N THR A 17 9.02 -9.18 -8.91
CA THR A 17 10.07 -8.72 -9.82
C THR A 17 9.53 -8.76 -11.23
N LEU A 18 9.75 -7.67 -11.98
CA LEU A 18 9.30 -7.54 -13.36
C LEU A 18 10.49 -7.22 -14.25
N HIS A 19 10.56 -7.89 -15.39
CA HIS A 19 11.48 -7.54 -16.45
C HIS A 19 10.73 -6.74 -17.50
N LEU A 20 11.14 -5.49 -17.71
CA LEU A 20 10.52 -4.58 -18.66
C LEU A 20 11.47 -4.37 -19.85
N PRO A 21 11.00 -4.59 -21.10
CA PRO A 21 11.81 -4.38 -22.30
C PRO A 21 11.89 -2.88 -22.65
N ILE A 22 12.43 -2.08 -21.74
CA ILE A 22 12.60 -0.63 -21.87
C ILE A 22 13.89 -0.22 -21.17
N GLU A 23 14.57 0.79 -21.70
CA GLU A 23 15.71 1.41 -21.05
C GLU A 23 15.29 2.07 -19.72
N LYS A 24 16.16 1.98 -18.72
CA LYS A 24 15.89 2.45 -17.37
C LYS A 24 15.58 3.94 -17.34
N GLU A 25 16.36 4.74 -18.04
CA GLU A 25 16.24 6.20 -18.10
C GLU A 25 14.91 6.61 -18.74
N LEU A 26 14.52 5.92 -19.82
CA LEU A 26 13.26 6.14 -20.51
C LEU A 26 12.07 5.75 -19.63
N PHE A 27 12.17 4.63 -18.91
CA PHE A 27 11.15 4.20 -17.96
C PHE A 27 10.95 5.21 -16.84
N VAL A 28 12.04 5.69 -16.22
CA VAL A 28 12.01 6.71 -15.16
C VAL A 28 11.33 7.98 -15.65
N ALA A 29 11.69 8.45 -16.85
CA ALA A 29 11.08 9.64 -17.45
C ALA A 29 9.56 9.47 -17.68
N ARG A 30 9.13 8.32 -18.21
CA ARG A 30 7.71 8.02 -18.43
C ARG A 30 6.94 7.89 -17.12
N LEU A 31 7.52 7.22 -16.12
CA LEU A 31 6.92 7.08 -14.80
C LEU A 31 6.78 8.44 -14.09
N ALA A 32 7.80 9.29 -14.18
CA ALA A 32 7.76 10.65 -13.64
C ALA A 32 6.69 11.53 -14.33
N ALA A 33 6.46 11.35 -15.63
CA ALA A 33 5.42 12.07 -16.37
C ALA A 33 4.01 11.75 -15.84
N VAL A 34 3.74 10.48 -15.52
CA VAL A 34 2.43 10.03 -14.98
C VAL A 34 2.31 10.13 -13.45
N THR A 35 3.40 10.51 -12.76
CA THR A 35 3.45 10.65 -11.31
C THR A 35 3.45 12.13 -10.89
N GLU A 36 2.55 12.51 -10.01
CA GLU A 36 2.57 13.82 -9.37
C GLU A 36 3.62 13.80 -8.25
N GLN A 37 4.67 14.61 -8.42
CA GLN A 37 5.71 14.76 -7.40
C GLN A 37 5.12 15.43 -6.16
N GLY A 38 5.22 14.75 -5.02
CA GLY A 38 4.66 15.24 -3.77
C GLY A 38 4.48 14.15 -2.72
N TYR A 39 3.98 14.56 -1.55
CA TYR A 39 3.89 13.72 -0.37
C TYR A 39 3.07 12.43 -0.61
N SER A 40 3.72 11.28 -0.47
CA SER A 40 3.12 9.93 -0.52
C SER A 40 2.32 9.56 0.75
N SER A 41 1.94 10.54 1.58
CA SER A 41 1.30 10.29 2.87
C SER A 41 -0.19 9.98 2.72
N PRO A 42 -0.70 8.90 3.36
CA PRO A 42 -2.12 8.51 3.29
C PRO A 42 -3.06 9.56 3.89
N LEU A 43 -2.58 10.35 4.85
CA LEU A 43 -3.39 11.33 5.58
C LEU A 43 -3.86 12.48 4.68
N PHE A 44 -3.05 12.84 3.68
CA PHE A 44 -3.35 13.97 2.80
C PHE A 44 -4.00 13.55 1.47
N SER A 45 -4.14 12.25 1.19
CA SER A 45 -4.66 11.78 -0.09
C SER A 45 -6.13 12.14 -0.31
N ALA A 46 -6.95 12.24 0.74
CA ALA A 46 -8.35 12.62 0.64
C ALA A 46 -8.52 14.11 0.28
N VAL A 47 -7.67 14.99 0.83
CA VAL A 47 -7.67 16.42 0.51
C VAL A 47 -7.09 16.66 -0.90
N HIS A 48 -6.09 15.88 -1.30
CA HIS A 48 -5.53 15.92 -2.66
C HIS A 48 -6.44 15.28 -3.73
N ALA A 49 -7.37 14.39 -3.38
CA ALA A 49 -8.36 13.86 -4.31
C ALA A 49 -9.26 14.95 -4.90
N LEU A 50 -9.41 16.08 -4.19
CA LEU A 50 -10.15 17.26 -4.65
C LEU A 50 -9.33 18.14 -5.61
N ARG A 51 -8.00 17.93 -5.71
CA ARG A 51 -7.14 18.60 -6.69
C ARG A 51 -7.06 17.74 -7.96
N SER A 52 -7.69 18.23 -9.02
CA SER A 52 -7.71 17.60 -10.35
C SER A 52 -6.37 17.76 -11.07
N SER A 53 -5.35 17.00 -10.68
CA SER A 53 -4.28 16.59 -11.60
C SER A 53 -4.76 15.37 -12.39
N GLY A 54 -4.56 15.36 -13.71
CA GLY A 54 -4.83 14.21 -14.58
C GLY A 54 -3.82 13.06 -14.44
N LYS A 55 -2.99 13.09 -13.40
CA LYS A 55 -1.94 12.10 -13.13
C LYS A 55 -2.50 10.93 -12.32
N GLU A 56 -2.07 9.72 -12.65
CA GLU A 56 -2.59 8.48 -12.04
C GLU A 56 -1.90 8.15 -10.69
N PHE A 57 -0.63 8.52 -10.56
CA PHE A 57 0.17 8.22 -9.39
C PHE A 57 0.59 9.48 -8.63
N THR A 58 0.85 9.34 -7.34
CA THR A 58 1.49 10.35 -6.50
C THR A 58 2.69 9.74 -5.79
N GLY A 59 3.77 10.49 -5.65
CA GLY A 59 4.96 10.03 -4.94
C GLY A 59 6.26 10.59 -5.48
N ASP A 60 7.34 9.87 -5.20
CA ASP A 60 8.70 10.23 -5.60
C ASP A 60 9.26 9.24 -6.61
N VAL A 61 9.99 9.74 -7.61
CA VAL A 61 10.61 8.96 -8.68
C VAL A 61 12.04 9.46 -8.85
N GLY A 62 13.00 8.64 -8.42
CA GLY A 62 14.42 8.88 -8.58
C GLY A 62 15.00 8.06 -9.75
N PRO A 63 16.33 8.14 -9.97
CA PRO A 63 17.00 7.45 -11.07
C PRO A 63 17.00 5.92 -10.88
N ASP A 64 17.15 5.45 -9.63
CA ASP A 64 17.30 4.02 -9.31
C ASP A 64 16.14 3.49 -8.46
N TYR A 65 15.22 4.36 -8.06
CA TYR A 65 14.15 4.02 -7.15
C TYR A 65 12.88 4.80 -7.48
N PHE A 66 11.75 4.28 -7.03
CA PHE A 66 10.52 5.06 -6.95
C PHE A 66 9.70 4.64 -5.74
N THR A 67 8.98 5.58 -5.17
CA THR A 67 7.98 5.33 -4.13
C THR A 67 6.69 6.01 -4.56
N ILE A 68 5.77 5.21 -5.09
CA ILE A 68 4.52 5.70 -5.65
C ILE A 68 3.31 5.10 -4.96
N ARG A 69 2.19 5.77 -5.13
CA ARG A 69 0.89 5.33 -4.71
C ARG A 69 -0.13 5.74 -5.76
N ARG A 70 -1.16 4.91 -5.94
CA ARG A 70 -2.26 5.28 -6.81
C ARG A 70 -3.06 6.43 -6.21
N LYS A 71 -3.39 7.44 -7.00
CA LYS A 71 -4.23 8.54 -6.55
C LYS A 71 -5.60 8.01 -6.09
N ALA A 72 -6.12 8.58 -5.01
CA ALA A 72 -7.43 8.18 -4.49
C ALA A 72 -8.51 8.44 -5.53
N SER A 73 -9.25 7.38 -5.88
CA SER A 73 -10.40 7.43 -6.78
C SER A 73 -11.61 6.82 -6.06
N PHE A 74 -12.77 7.45 -6.20
CA PHE A 74 -14.04 6.96 -5.66
C PHE A 74 -14.39 5.54 -6.12
N SER A 75 -13.86 5.11 -7.28
CA SER A 75 -14.09 3.76 -7.82
C SER A 75 -13.36 2.65 -7.04
N ASN A 76 -12.21 2.94 -6.43
CA ASN A 76 -11.34 1.92 -5.82
C ASN A 76 -10.50 2.49 -4.65
N PRO A 77 -11.12 2.83 -3.51
CA PRO A 77 -10.42 3.48 -2.38
C PRO A 77 -9.34 2.60 -1.74
N GLY A 78 -9.47 1.27 -1.84
CA GLY A 78 -8.49 0.34 -1.28
C GLY A 78 -7.13 0.36 -2.00
N LEU A 79 -7.08 0.77 -3.28
CA LEU A 79 -5.84 0.79 -4.05
C LEU A 79 -4.95 1.98 -3.65
N SER A 80 -5.54 3.13 -3.32
CA SER A 80 -4.77 4.28 -2.83
C SER A 80 -4.16 4.07 -1.43
N ALA A 81 -4.48 2.97 -0.75
CA ALA A 81 -3.89 2.66 0.56
C ALA A 81 -2.56 1.89 0.46
N VAL A 82 -2.23 1.33 -0.71
CA VAL A 82 -1.01 0.53 -0.91
C VAL A 82 0.13 1.43 -1.36
N THR A 83 1.27 1.32 -0.71
CA THR A 83 2.51 1.98 -1.10
C THR A 83 3.31 1.03 -1.96
N ILE A 84 3.77 1.48 -3.12
CA ILE A 84 4.61 0.72 -4.02
C ILE A 84 6.00 1.32 -3.97
N ARG A 85 6.98 0.52 -3.60
CA ARG A 85 8.39 0.88 -3.69
C ARG A 85 9.02 0.05 -4.78
N GLY A 86 9.71 0.70 -5.69
CA GLY A 86 10.41 0.07 -6.79
C GLY A 86 11.90 0.36 -6.73
N THR A 87 12.72 -0.64 -7.01
CA THR A 87 14.15 -0.49 -7.27
C THR A 87 14.44 -0.92 -8.71
N LEU A 88 15.19 -0.08 -9.43
CA LEU A 88 15.48 -0.23 -10.84
C LEU A 88 16.91 -0.74 -11.03
N LEU A 89 17.01 -1.98 -11.51
CA LEU A 89 18.26 -2.65 -11.80
C LEU A 89 18.47 -2.70 -13.33
N PRO A 90 19.67 -2.39 -13.84
CA PRO A 90 19.99 -2.63 -15.25
C PRO A 90 19.98 -4.13 -15.54
N ALA A 91 19.46 -4.51 -16.71
CA ALA A 91 19.44 -5.88 -17.19
C ALA A 91 19.95 -5.93 -18.64
N ASP A 92 20.42 -7.10 -19.09
CA ASP A 92 21.02 -7.27 -20.43
C ASP A 92 20.08 -6.84 -21.56
N THR A 93 18.77 -7.01 -21.37
CA THR A 93 17.72 -6.57 -22.31
C THR A 93 16.64 -5.78 -21.56
N GLY A 94 16.90 -4.50 -21.30
CA GLY A 94 15.95 -3.57 -20.67
C GLY A 94 16.25 -3.32 -19.19
N CYS A 95 15.21 -3.23 -18.35
CA CYS A 95 15.35 -3.00 -16.93
C CYS A 95 14.60 -4.04 -16.10
N ALA A 96 15.19 -4.44 -14.98
CA ALA A 96 14.53 -5.22 -13.94
C ALA A 96 14.00 -4.28 -12.87
N VAL A 97 12.73 -4.45 -12.51
CA VAL A 97 12.04 -3.67 -11.49
C VAL A 97 11.68 -4.60 -10.35
N GLU A 98 12.35 -4.41 -9.22
CA GLU A 98 11.97 -5.06 -7.96
C GLU A 98 10.94 -4.19 -7.26
N LEU A 99 9.77 -4.76 -6.97
CA LEU A 99 8.64 -4.08 -6.37
C LEU A 99 8.35 -4.64 -4.99
N GLU A 100 8.25 -3.76 -4.01
CA GLU A 100 7.68 -4.03 -2.69
C GLU A 100 6.32 -3.32 -2.59
N LEU A 101 5.26 -4.09 -2.38
CA LEU A 101 3.91 -3.58 -2.14
C LEU A 101 3.59 -3.64 -0.66
N ASP A 102 3.49 -2.48 0.00
CA ASP A 102 3.15 -2.35 1.42
C ASP A 102 1.72 -1.84 1.61
N GLY A 103 0.83 -2.72 2.07
CA GLY A 103 -0.54 -2.37 2.46
C GLY A 103 -0.67 -1.82 3.89
N PHE A 104 0.37 -1.97 4.73
CA PHE A 104 0.37 -1.59 6.14
C PHE A 104 0.91 -0.18 6.38
N HIS A 105 0.20 0.80 5.81
CA HIS A 105 0.58 2.20 5.90
C HIS A 105 0.36 2.79 7.31
N LEU A 106 0.95 3.97 7.55
CA LEU A 106 1.00 4.62 8.87
C LEU A 106 -0.37 4.78 9.54
N LEU A 107 -1.42 5.10 8.79
CA LEU A 107 -2.78 5.25 9.34
C LEU A 107 -3.29 3.92 9.92
N TYR A 108 -3.08 2.77 9.26
CA TYR A 108 -3.42 1.48 9.84
C TYR A 108 -2.61 1.19 11.11
N ARG A 109 -1.32 1.54 11.13
CA ARG A 109 -0.49 1.40 12.33
C ARG A 109 -1.06 2.19 13.50
N MET A 110 -1.40 3.47 13.26
CA MET A 110 -1.99 4.33 14.29
C MET A 110 -3.35 3.81 14.75
N ALA A 111 -4.21 3.40 13.81
CA ALA A 111 -5.53 2.85 14.11
C ALA A 111 -5.43 1.56 14.94
N TYR A 112 -4.57 0.62 14.57
CA TYR A 112 -4.37 -0.61 15.34
C TYR A 112 -3.75 -0.36 16.72
N SER A 113 -2.80 0.57 16.84
CA SER A 113 -2.23 0.95 18.13
C SER A 113 -3.29 1.55 19.07
N LEU A 114 -4.12 2.46 18.56
CA LEU A 114 -5.21 3.05 19.34
C LEU A 114 -6.26 2.00 19.73
N LEU A 115 -6.64 1.14 18.79
CA LEU A 115 -7.61 0.07 19.00
C LEU A 115 -7.11 -0.94 20.04
N ALA A 116 -5.82 -1.30 20.00
CA ALA A 116 -5.20 -2.17 20.99
C ALA A 116 -5.26 -1.57 22.41
N LEU A 117 -4.97 -0.26 22.55
CA LEU A 117 -5.07 0.44 23.83
C LEU A 117 -6.51 0.47 24.36
N LEU A 118 -7.48 0.77 23.49
CA LEU A 118 -8.90 0.80 23.85
C LEU A 118 -9.38 -0.58 24.30
N TYR A 119 -9.04 -1.64 23.56
CA TYR A 119 -9.45 -2.99 23.93
C TYR A 119 -8.76 -3.51 25.18
N LEU A 120 -7.51 -3.12 25.44
CA LEU A 120 -6.83 -3.45 26.69
C LEU A 120 -7.59 -2.87 27.89
N PHE A 121 -7.98 -1.60 27.82
CA PHE A 121 -8.80 -0.96 28.85
C PHE A 121 -10.15 -1.67 29.04
N MET A 122 -10.85 -1.95 27.93
CA MET A 122 -12.14 -2.64 27.97
C MET A 122 -12.02 -4.07 28.53
N LEU A 123 -10.93 -4.78 28.24
CA LEU A 123 -10.67 -6.12 28.75
C LEU A 123 -10.48 -6.09 30.27
N ILE A 124 -9.66 -5.15 30.77
CA ILE A 124 -9.45 -4.98 32.21
C ILE A 124 -10.79 -4.69 32.90
N TYR A 125 -11.56 -3.74 32.37
CA TYR A 125 -12.88 -3.38 32.90
C TYR A 125 -13.87 -4.57 32.88
N ALA A 126 -13.93 -5.32 31.77
CA ALA A 126 -14.81 -6.47 31.64
C ALA A 126 -14.47 -7.56 32.67
N VAL A 127 -13.18 -7.84 32.88
CA VAL A 127 -12.73 -8.85 33.86
C VAL A 127 -13.03 -8.42 35.29
N THR A 128 -12.87 -7.13 35.63
CA THR A 128 -13.06 -6.66 37.02
C THR A 128 -14.51 -6.38 37.38
N SER A 129 -15.33 -5.93 36.42
CA SER A 129 -16.61 -5.30 36.74
C SER A 129 -17.81 -5.90 36.02
N GLN A 130 -17.62 -6.50 34.83
CA GLN A 130 -18.73 -6.99 34.00
C GLN A 130 -18.31 -8.25 33.21
N PRO A 131 -18.06 -9.40 33.87
CA PRO A 131 -17.50 -10.59 33.22
C PRO A 131 -18.45 -11.20 32.16
N MET A 132 -19.75 -10.93 32.26
CA MET A 132 -20.73 -11.33 31.25
C MET A 132 -20.47 -10.70 29.87
N LEU A 133 -19.80 -9.53 29.82
CA LEU A 133 -19.44 -8.87 28.56
C LEU A 133 -18.18 -9.46 27.91
N LEU A 134 -17.42 -10.29 28.61
CA LEU A 134 -16.13 -10.79 28.13
C LEU A 134 -16.25 -11.58 26.82
N ALA A 135 -17.24 -12.47 26.72
CA ALA A 135 -17.46 -13.26 25.51
C ALA A 135 -17.85 -12.37 24.32
N ALA A 136 -18.73 -11.39 24.53
CA ALA A 136 -19.13 -10.44 23.50
C ALA A 136 -17.96 -9.55 23.06
N LEU A 137 -17.12 -9.11 24.01
CA LEU A 137 -15.93 -8.30 23.73
C LEU A 137 -14.90 -9.07 22.91
N LEU A 138 -14.62 -10.33 23.27
CA LEU A 138 -13.70 -11.19 22.51
C LEU A 138 -14.19 -11.44 21.09
N LEU A 139 -15.49 -11.71 20.91
CA LEU A 139 -16.09 -11.85 19.59
C LEU A 139 -15.95 -10.56 18.77
N HIS A 140 -16.18 -9.41 19.40
CA HIS A 140 -16.07 -8.12 18.76
C HIS A 140 -14.63 -7.81 18.32
N ILE A 141 -13.65 -8.07 19.18
CA ILE A 141 -12.21 -7.94 18.86
C ILE A 141 -11.85 -8.84 17.67
N ALA A 142 -12.35 -10.08 17.65
CA ALA A 142 -12.10 -10.99 16.53
C ALA A 142 -12.64 -10.43 15.21
N ILE A 143 -13.88 -9.92 15.18
CA ILE A 143 -14.50 -9.38 13.97
C ILE A 143 -13.77 -8.10 13.51
N ILE A 144 -13.60 -7.12 14.40
CA ILE A 144 -12.98 -5.84 14.06
C ILE A 144 -11.49 -5.99 13.76
N GLY A 145 -10.79 -6.92 14.41
CA GLY A 145 -9.37 -7.17 14.13
C GLY A 145 -9.14 -7.81 12.76
N VAL A 146 -9.99 -8.77 12.38
CA VAL A 146 -9.85 -9.55 11.14
C VAL A 146 -10.27 -8.76 9.90
N MET A 147 -11.29 -7.90 10.00
CA MET A 147 -11.84 -7.19 8.84
C MET A 147 -10.81 -6.26 8.12
N PRO A 148 -10.05 -5.38 8.80
CA PRO A 148 -9.03 -4.56 8.15
C PRO A 148 -7.88 -5.40 7.61
N TYR A 149 -7.52 -6.52 8.26
CA TYR A 149 -6.55 -7.47 7.70
C TYR A 149 -6.98 -7.99 6.33
N ILE A 150 -8.23 -8.48 6.22
CA ILE A 150 -8.77 -8.96 4.94
C ILE A 150 -8.78 -7.83 3.91
N SER A 151 -9.16 -6.62 4.31
CA SER A 151 -9.15 -5.44 3.43
C SER A 151 -7.75 -5.15 2.88
N MET A 152 -6.73 -5.05 3.74
CA MET A 152 -5.35 -4.80 3.34
C MET A 152 -4.82 -5.88 2.39
N ARG A 153 -5.02 -7.16 2.73
CA ARG A 153 -4.57 -8.28 1.90
C ARG A 153 -5.22 -8.27 0.50
N ARG A 154 -6.53 -7.97 0.43
CA ARG A 154 -7.23 -7.82 -0.86
C ARG A 154 -6.70 -6.64 -1.65
N SER A 155 -6.44 -5.51 -1.00
CA SER A 155 -5.89 -4.30 -1.65
C SER A 155 -4.51 -4.55 -2.24
N VAL A 156 -3.60 -5.21 -1.51
CA VAL A 156 -2.25 -5.56 -1.98
C VAL A 156 -2.32 -6.54 -3.15
N SER A 157 -3.15 -7.59 -3.03
CA SER A 157 -3.32 -8.56 -4.13
C SER A 157 -3.88 -7.93 -5.40
N LYS A 158 -4.85 -7.00 -5.28
CA LYS A 158 -5.38 -6.26 -6.43
C LYS A 158 -4.35 -5.27 -6.97
N MET A 159 -3.59 -4.61 -6.11
CA MET A 159 -2.58 -3.65 -6.52
C MET A 159 -1.47 -4.32 -7.31
N LYS A 160 -1.02 -5.52 -6.91
CA LYS A 160 -0.02 -6.30 -7.65
C LYS A 160 -0.39 -6.43 -9.13
N HIS A 161 -1.58 -6.93 -9.42
CA HIS A 161 -2.00 -7.11 -10.81
C HIS A 161 -2.15 -5.78 -11.57
N ASN A 162 -2.67 -4.73 -10.90
CA ASN A 162 -2.80 -3.42 -11.54
C ASN A 162 -1.44 -2.81 -11.84
N ILE A 163 -0.50 -2.81 -10.89
CA ILE A 163 0.80 -2.18 -11.10
C ILE A 163 1.62 -2.91 -12.17
N GLU A 164 1.56 -4.24 -12.21
CA GLU A 164 2.19 -5.03 -13.29
C GLU A 164 1.68 -4.59 -14.66
N ARG A 165 0.37 -4.40 -14.79
CA ARG A 165 -0.26 -3.93 -16.03
C ARG A 165 0.14 -2.49 -16.36
N GLU A 166 0.07 -1.56 -15.40
CA GLU A 166 0.38 -0.15 -15.64
C GLU A 166 1.86 0.05 -16.01
N LEU A 167 2.79 -0.62 -15.31
CA LEU A 167 4.22 -0.55 -15.64
C LEU A 167 4.52 -1.14 -17.02
N PHE A 168 3.82 -2.22 -17.39
CA PHE A 168 3.94 -2.78 -18.73
C PHE A 168 3.35 -1.86 -19.81
N PHE A 169 2.28 -1.12 -19.53
CA PHE A 169 1.77 -0.11 -20.48
C PHE A 169 2.78 1.02 -20.71
N LEU A 170 3.52 1.43 -19.68
CA LEU A 170 4.58 2.43 -19.82
C LEU A 170 5.69 2.00 -20.80
N THR A 171 5.87 0.70 -21.07
CA THR A 171 6.84 0.25 -22.09
C THR A 171 6.32 0.47 -23.51
N LYS A 172 5.01 0.33 -23.71
CA LYS A 172 4.35 0.41 -25.03
C LYS A 172 3.99 1.82 -25.47
N THR A 173 3.82 2.76 -24.54
CA THR A 173 3.46 4.14 -24.87
C THR A 173 4.62 4.84 -25.58
N THR A 174 4.63 4.81 -26.92
CA THR A 174 5.44 5.71 -27.73
C THR A 174 4.96 7.14 -27.49
N ALA A 175 5.86 7.99 -26.99
CA ALA A 175 5.66 9.43 -26.98
C ALA A 175 5.56 9.96 -28.42
#